data_AF-A0A6A2W1L4-F1
#
_entry.id   AF-A0A6A2W1L4-F1
#
_cell.length_a   1.000
_cell.length_b   1.000
_cell.length_c   1.000
_cell.angle_alpha   90.00
_cell.angle_beta   90.00
_cell.angle_gamma   90.00
#
_symmetry.space_group_name_H-M   'P 1'
#
loop_
_entity.id
_entity.type
_entity.pdbx_description
1 polymer ?
#
loop_
_entity_poly.entity_id
_entity_poly.type
_entity_poly.pdbx_seq_one_letter_code
_entity_poly.pdbx_strand_id
1 'polypeptide(L)'
;MEDTVTGEYTEDQTARGGHNRRKGMTTFHVKTVGWLFVLLSAIGTTVLPSALGYRPGSDDMAAMTVLVICEVVSWTAVPLYSWLLVQGYRHTHSVAQYGLRLLALAVISEVPYDMATSGKVWDMNSQNPVFALVFALIVIAAIDWARENLQGISKWAVIVLVSIAGLAWSLLLHVGLRQGMFNMGVLLIGMALVFYAMDAHENTMMMTAGVLGAVFFIMPAVGVAMLHTRRDELGYRHAWTKWVFYALYPVTLLLCALPVI
;
A
#
# COMPACT_ATOMS: atom_id res chain seq x y z
N MET A 1 22.90 18.53 -9.32
CA MET A 1 21.67 17.76 -9.58
C MET A 1 21.13 17.10 -8.31
N GLU A 2 21.97 16.78 -7.31
CA GLU A 2 21.55 16.31 -5.97
C GLU A 2 20.72 17.35 -5.19
N ASP A 3 21.16 18.62 -5.19
CA ASP A 3 20.52 19.68 -4.40
C ASP A 3 19.25 20.24 -5.06
N THR A 4 19.12 20.07 -6.37
CA THR A 4 18.01 20.65 -7.14
C THR A 4 16.72 19.86 -6.93
N VAL A 5 16.78 18.53 -6.94
CA VAL A 5 15.60 17.68 -6.71
C VAL A 5 15.13 17.76 -5.27
N THR A 6 16.05 17.82 -4.30
CA THR A 6 15.65 17.92 -2.88
C THR A 6 15.14 19.33 -2.55
N GLY A 7 15.76 20.38 -3.13
CA GLY A 7 15.35 21.77 -2.93
C GLY A 7 13.94 22.08 -3.42
N GLU A 8 13.60 21.66 -4.65
CA GLU A 8 12.30 21.92 -5.27
C GLU A 8 11.14 21.23 -4.52
N TYR A 9 11.37 20.02 -3.99
CA TYR A 9 10.41 19.31 -3.14
C TYR A 9 10.25 19.98 -1.76
N THR A 10 11.30 20.60 -1.23
CA THR A 10 11.27 21.24 0.11
C THR A 10 10.58 22.61 0.05
N GLU A 11 10.78 23.38 -1.03
CA GLU A 11 10.15 24.68 -1.24
C GLU A 11 8.62 24.59 -1.37
N ASP A 12 8.09 23.66 -2.18
CA ASP A 12 6.64 23.46 -2.36
C ASP A 12 5.91 23.11 -1.04
N GLN A 13 6.64 22.50 -0.09
CA GLN A 13 6.10 22.12 1.21
C GLN A 13 6.18 23.22 2.28
N THR A 14 7.24 24.05 2.27
CA THR A 14 7.28 25.25 3.14
C THR A 14 6.14 26.21 2.81
N ALA A 15 5.73 26.29 1.54
CA ALA A 15 4.56 27.05 1.10
C ALA A 15 3.22 26.49 1.63
N ARG A 16 3.17 25.21 2.03
CA ARG A 16 1.95 24.52 2.50
C ARG A 16 1.92 24.27 4.02
N GLY A 17 2.84 24.86 4.78
CA GLY A 17 2.84 24.81 6.25
C GLY A 17 3.45 23.55 6.86
N GLY A 18 4.32 22.83 6.14
CA GLY A 18 5.04 21.68 6.66
C GLY A 18 5.89 22.02 7.90
N HIS A 19 5.66 21.32 9.01
CA HIS A 19 6.51 21.44 10.18
C HIS A 19 7.90 20.84 9.88
N ASN A 20 8.94 21.64 10.07
CA ASN A 20 10.33 21.26 9.81
C ASN A 20 10.83 20.23 10.86
N ARG A 21 10.38 18.97 10.74
CA ARG A 21 10.71 17.88 11.66
C ARG A 21 12.15 17.41 11.41
N ARG A 22 13.07 17.81 12.29
CA ARG A 22 14.51 17.44 12.23
C ARG A 22 14.82 15.95 12.40
N LYS A 23 13.87 15.12 12.86
CA LYS A 23 14.05 13.66 13.08
C LYS A 23 12.84 12.90 12.54
N GLY A 24 13.09 11.81 11.80
CA GLY A 24 12.03 10.94 11.29
C GLY A 24 12.43 10.08 10.09
N MET A 25 11.49 9.29 9.55
CA MET A 25 11.68 8.41 8.40
C MET A 25 11.48 9.16 7.08
N THR A 26 12.48 9.17 6.18
CA THR A 26 12.31 9.69 4.81
C THR A 26 11.43 8.76 3.98
N THR A 27 10.98 9.22 2.81
CA THR A 27 10.21 8.39 1.85
C THR A 27 10.97 7.11 1.48
N PHE A 28 12.30 7.19 1.34
CA PHE A 28 13.15 6.02 1.17
C PHE A 28 13.02 5.03 2.34
N HIS A 29 13.11 5.49 3.58
CA HIS A 29 12.93 4.63 4.76
C HIS A 29 11.54 4.00 4.81
N VAL A 30 10.48 4.77 4.53
CA VAL A 30 9.10 4.26 4.47
C VAL A 30 8.97 3.15 3.43
N LYS A 31 9.53 3.34 2.23
CA LYS A 31 9.54 2.30 1.18
C LYS A 31 10.33 1.06 1.57
N THR A 32 11.50 1.22 2.18
CA THR A 32 12.32 0.09 2.62
C THR A 32 11.62 -0.71 3.72
N VAL A 33 11.06 -0.05 4.72
CA VAL A 33 10.29 -0.71 5.79
C VAL A 33 9.05 -1.41 5.22
N GLY A 34 8.30 -0.75 4.34
CA GLY A 34 7.15 -1.35 3.66
C GLY A 34 7.54 -2.58 2.83
N TRP A 35 8.68 -2.53 2.13
CA TRP A 35 9.22 -3.67 1.39
C TRP A 35 9.63 -4.83 2.31
N LEU A 36 10.26 -4.56 3.46
CA LEU A 36 10.61 -5.61 4.43
C LEU A 36 9.37 -6.35 4.95
N PHE A 37 8.25 -5.67 5.18
CA PHE A 37 7.01 -6.33 5.56
C PHE A 37 6.40 -7.15 4.42
N VAL A 38 6.50 -6.69 3.17
CA VAL A 38 6.10 -7.51 2.00
C VAL A 38 6.96 -8.76 1.88
N LEU A 39 8.28 -8.62 2.08
CA LEU A 39 9.22 -9.74 2.09
C LEU A 39 8.86 -10.73 3.22
N LEU A 40 8.51 -10.23 4.40
CA LEU A 40 8.04 -11.07 5.51
C LEU A 40 6.77 -11.84 5.15
N SER A 41 5.77 -11.21 4.51
CA SER A 41 4.56 -11.91 4.03
C SER A 41 4.92 -12.98 2.99
N ALA A 42 5.77 -12.63 2.01
CA ALA A 42 6.17 -13.54 0.96
C ALA A 42 6.87 -14.78 1.52
N ILE A 43 7.88 -14.60 2.40
CA ILE A 43 8.57 -15.68 3.09
C ILE A 43 7.60 -16.48 3.96
N GLY A 44 6.75 -15.81 4.74
CA GLY A 44 5.77 -16.44 5.62
C GLY A 44 4.75 -17.29 4.87
N THR A 45 4.40 -16.93 3.64
CA THR A 45 3.43 -17.68 2.82
C THR A 45 4.08 -18.85 2.06
N THR A 46 5.34 -18.71 1.66
CA THR A 46 5.99 -19.65 0.71
C THR A 46 7.09 -20.50 1.37
N VAL A 47 8.18 -19.85 1.79
CA VAL A 47 9.41 -20.52 2.25
C VAL A 47 9.23 -21.09 3.65
N LEU A 48 8.63 -20.32 4.56
CA LEU A 48 8.54 -20.67 5.98
C LEU A 48 7.72 -21.95 6.26
N PRO A 49 6.58 -22.21 5.58
CA PRO A 49 5.89 -23.49 5.70
C PRO A 49 6.78 -24.69 5.38
N SER A 50 7.54 -24.62 4.28
CA SER A 50 8.45 -25.70 3.88
C SER A 50 9.61 -25.88 4.85
N ALA A 51 10.19 -24.78 5.35
CA ALA A 51 11.29 -24.80 6.32
C ALA A 51 10.88 -25.37 7.69
N LEU A 52 9.62 -25.17 8.08
CA LEU A 52 9.03 -25.73 9.30
C LEU A 52 8.50 -27.16 9.10
N GLY A 53 8.51 -27.69 7.88
CA GLY A 53 7.89 -28.98 7.56
C GLY A 53 6.37 -28.98 7.71
N TYR A 54 5.74 -27.80 7.72
CA TYR A 54 4.29 -27.65 7.87
C TYR A 54 3.57 -28.22 6.64
N ARG A 55 2.52 -29.01 6.89
CA ARG A 55 1.64 -29.53 5.84
C ARG A 55 0.22 -29.00 6.07
N PRO A 56 -0.47 -28.53 5.03
CA PRO A 56 -1.88 -28.13 5.16
C PRO A 56 -2.70 -29.26 5.79
N GLY A 57 -3.36 -28.97 6.91
CA GLY A 57 -4.14 -29.95 7.68
C GLY A 57 -3.39 -30.73 8.75
N SER A 58 -2.11 -30.45 9.01
CA SER A 58 -1.41 -30.96 10.19
C SER A 58 -1.80 -30.20 11.46
N ASP A 59 -1.90 -30.90 12.60
CA ASP A 59 -2.17 -30.32 13.93
C ASP A 59 -0.94 -29.61 14.55
N ASP A 60 0.03 -29.19 13.73
CA ASP A 60 1.21 -28.45 14.20
C ASP A 60 0.85 -27.00 14.52
N MET A 61 0.32 -26.83 15.74
CA MET A 61 -0.10 -25.54 16.30
C MET A 61 1.07 -24.55 16.40
N ALA A 62 2.30 -25.03 16.61
CA ALA A 62 3.47 -24.16 16.74
C ALA A 62 3.83 -23.53 15.39
N ALA A 63 3.93 -24.35 14.34
CA ALA A 63 4.17 -23.86 12.99
C ALA A 63 3.05 -22.90 12.55
N MET A 64 1.79 -23.27 12.75
CA MET A 64 0.64 -22.41 12.42
C MET A 64 0.70 -21.06 13.11
N THR A 65 1.05 -21.04 14.40
CA THR A 65 1.17 -19.79 15.17
C THR A 65 2.25 -18.89 14.57
N VAL A 66 3.41 -19.45 14.22
CA VAL A 66 4.51 -18.68 13.60
C VAL A 66 4.08 -18.10 12.24
N LEU A 67 3.44 -18.90 11.39
CA LEU A 67 2.97 -18.46 10.07
C LEU A 67 1.94 -17.32 10.17
N VAL A 68 0.98 -17.44 11.10
CA VAL A 68 -0.02 -16.40 11.35
C VAL A 68 0.62 -15.12 11.90
N ILE A 69 1.60 -15.23 12.81
CA ILE A 69 2.31 -14.05 13.32
C ILE A 69 3.04 -13.33 12.19
N CYS A 70 3.77 -14.06 11.33
CA CYS A 70 4.44 -13.46 10.18
C CYS A 70 3.47 -12.73 9.26
N GLU A 71 2.32 -13.34 8.96
CA GLU A 71 1.29 -12.73 8.11
C GLU A 71 0.68 -11.48 8.76
N VAL A 72 0.26 -11.57 10.02
CA VAL A 72 -0.37 -10.43 10.73
C VAL A 72 0.59 -9.25 10.85
N VAL A 73 1.87 -9.51 11.18
CA VAL A 73 2.91 -8.47 11.25
C VAL A 73 3.14 -7.82 9.88
N SER A 74 3.01 -8.56 8.79
CA SER A 74 3.18 -8.00 7.44
C SER A 74 2.13 -6.95 7.07
N TRP A 75 0.94 -6.99 7.69
CA TRP A 75 -0.15 -6.04 7.41
C TRP A 75 0.17 -4.60 7.83
N THR A 76 1.22 -4.39 8.63
CA THR A 76 1.82 -3.07 8.88
C THR A 76 2.25 -2.35 7.60
N ALA A 77 2.47 -3.07 6.50
CA ALA A 77 2.75 -2.51 5.17
C ALA A 77 1.61 -1.68 4.58
N VAL A 78 0.35 -2.01 4.88
CA VAL A 78 -0.85 -1.44 4.25
C VAL A 78 -0.91 0.09 4.34
N PRO A 79 -0.85 0.72 5.53
CA PRO A 79 -0.87 2.18 5.64
C PRO A 79 0.36 2.84 5.00
N LEU A 80 1.53 2.18 5.00
CA LEU A 80 2.75 2.72 4.40
C LEU A 80 2.57 2.88 2.88
N TYR A 81 2.08 1.84 2.19
CA TYR A 81 1.81 1.92 0.75
C TYR A 81 0.64 2.83 0.40
N SER A 82 -0.40 2.88 1.23
CA SER A 82 -1.52 3.81 1.04
C SER A 82 -1.07 5.26 1.10
N TRP A 83 -0.21 5.60 2.06
CA TRP A 83 0.36 6.94 2.16
C TRP A 83 1.30 7.25 0.99
N LEU A 84 2.17 6.31 0.61
CA LEU A 84 3.05 6.46 -0.54
C LEU A 84 2.28 6.71 -1.85
N LEU A 85 1.11 6.07 -2.00
CA LEU A 85 0.22 6.31 -3.14
C LEU A 85 -0.26 7.76 -3.18
N VAL A 86 -0.78 8.27 -2.06
CA VAL A 86 -1.31 9.64 -1.94
C VAL A 86 -0.20 10.68 -2.17
N GLN A 87 1.00 10.45 -1.61
CA GLN A 87 2.15 11.30 -1.89
C GLN A 87 2.56 11.25 -3.37
N GLY A 88 2.56 10.06 -3.97
CA GLY A 88 2.85 9.88 -5.39
C GLY A 88 1.86 10.62 -6.28
N TYR A 89 0.57 10.58 -5.95
CA TYR A 89 -0.48 11.29 -6.66
C TYR A 89 -0.27 12.81 -6.65
N ARG A 90 0.04 13.38 -5.48
CA ARG A 90 0.16 14.84 -5.29
C ARG A 90 1.41 15.46 -5.91
N HIS A 91 2.51 14.71 -5.95
CA HIS A 91 3.80 15.23 -6.47
C HIS A 91 4.06 14.78 -7.91
N THR A 92 3.12 14.07 -8.53
CA THR A 92 3.27 13.61 -9.91
C THR A 92 2.80 14.70 -10.88
N HIS A 93 3.64 14.99 -11.88
CA HIS A 93 3.28 15.90 -12.97
C HIS A 93 2.18 15.33 -13.89
N SER A 94 2.07 14.00 -14.03
CA SER A 94 1.06 13.35 -14.87
C SER A 94 0.46 12.12 -14.19
N VAL A 95 -0.75 12.28 -13.64
CA VAL A 95 -1.52 11.23 -12.97
C VAL A 95 -1.71 10.02 -13.88
N ALA A 96 -1.95 10.24 -15.18
CA ALA A 96 -2.12 9.17 -16.17
C ALA A 96 -0.86 8.29 -16.30
N GLN A 97 0.34 8.90 -16.36
CA GLN A 97 1.59 8.14 -16.43
C GLN A 97 1.87 7.37 -15.13
N TYR A 98 1.54 7.96 -13.98
CA TYR A 98 1.68 7.28 -12.70
C TYR A 98 0.72 6.09 -12.59
N GLY A 99 -0.54 6.28 -12.98
CA GLY A 99 -1.54 5.22 -13.04
C GLY A 99 -1.16 4.09 -13.99
N LEU A 100 -0.61 4.41 -15.18
CA LEU A 100 -0.14 3.40 -16.12
C LEU A 100 1.02 2.57 -15.55
N ARG A 101 1.98 3.21 -14.86
CA ARG A 101 3.09 2.50 -14.20
C ARG A 101 2.59 1.59 -13.08
N LEU A 102 1.61 2.06 -12.31
CA LEU A 102 1.02 1.28 -11.22
C LEU A 102 0.17 0.11 -11.75
N LEU A 103 -0.58 0.31 -12.83
CA LEU A 103 -1.34 -0.73 -13.51
C LEU A 103 -0.42 -1.77 -14.14
N ALA A 104 0.65 -1.34 -14.82
CA ALA A 104 1.66 -2.24 -15.36
C ALA A 104 2.31 -3.06 -14.23
N LEU A 105 2.63 -2.44 -13.10
CA LEU A 105 3.12 -3.15 -11.92
C LEU A 105 2.10 -4.18 -11.40
N ALA A 106 0.81 -3.81 -11.32
CA ALA A 106 -0.23 -4.72 -10.87
C ALA A 106 -0.32 -5.96 -11.76
N VAL A 107 -0.41 -5.77 -13.07
CA VAL A 107 -0.53 -6.85 -14.07
C VAL A 107 0.72 -7.74 -14.09
N ILE A 108 1.92 -7.15 -14.09
CA ILE A 108 3.18 -7.93 -14.07
C ILE A 108 3.29 -8.75 -12.78
N SER A 109 2.82 -8.21 -11.67
CA SER A 109 2.97 -8.84 -10.36
C SER A 109 1.85 -9.82 -10.03
N GLU A 110 0.80 -9.92 -10.85
CA GLU A 110 -0.28 -10.89 -10.67
C GLU A 110 0.24 -12.33 -10.75
N VAL A 111 1.03 -12.64 -11.78
CA VAL A 111 1.58 -14.00 -11.95
C VAL A 111 2.48 -14.40 -10.77
N PRO A 112 3.47 -13.59 -10.33
CA PRO A 112 4.23 -13.87 -9.12
C PRO A 112 3.37 -13.96 -7.85
N TYR A 113 2.30 -13.17 -7.75
CA TYR A 113 1.40 -13.17 -6.60
C TYR A 113 0.60 -14.47 -6.51
N ASP A 114 0.02 -14.92 -7.62
CA ASP A 114 -0.72 -16.19 -7.68
C ASP A 114 0.20 -17.36 -7.36
N MET A 115 1.42 -17.35 -7.91
CA MET A 115 2.45 -18.35 -7.63
C MET A 115 2.80 -18.39 -6.14
N ALA A 116 2.98 -17.22 -5.51
CA ALA A 116 3.35 -17.13 -4.10
C ALA A 116 2.21 -17.48 -3.13
N THR A 117 0.95 -17.24 -3.50
CA THR A 117 -0.19 -17.35 -2.58
C THR A 117 -1.03 -18.60 -2.80
N SER A 118 -1.22 -19.02 -4.05
CA SER A 118 -2.03 -20.18 -4.42
C SER A 118 -1.21 -21.38 -4.89
N GLY A 119 0.09 -21.18 -5.17
CA GLY A 119 0.95 -22.20 -5.80
C GLY A 119 0.62 -22.46 -7.28
N LYS A 120 -0.29 -21.68 -7.88
CA LYS A 120 -0.67 -21.78 -9.29
C LYS A 120 -0.19 -20.56 -10.04
N VAL A 121 0.12 -20.72 -11.33
CA VAL A 121 0.53 -19.62 -12.22
C VAL A 121 -0.63 -18.66 -12.52
N TRP A 122 -1.87 -19.13 -12.38
CA TRP A 122 -3.08 -18.36 -12.61
C TRP A 122 -4.16 -18.78 -11.61
N ASP A 123 -4.58 -17.86 -10.75
CA ASP A 123 -5.69 -18.06 -9.81
C ASP A 123 -6.57 -16.81 -9.72
N MET A 124 -7.87 -16.97 -9.95
CA MET A 124 -8.84 -15.87 -9.89
C MET A 124 -9.47 -15.71 -8.50
N ASN A 125 -9.08 -16.54 -7.52
CA ASN A 125 -9.66 -16.51 -6.17
C ASN A 125 -9.34 -15.23 -5.38
N SER A 126 -8.14 -14.68 -5.59
CA SER A 126 -7.64 -13.46 -4.96
C SER A 126 -6.80 -12.72 -5.99
N GLN A 127 -6.83 -11.40 -5.95
CA GLN A 127 -6.05 -10.57 -6.89
C GLN A 127 -4.95 -9.83 -6.12
N ASN A 128 -3.88 -9.45 -6.81
CA ASN A 128 -2.78 -8.73 -6.20
C ASN A 128 -3.24 -7.41 -5.52
N PRO A 129 -2.82 -7.12 -4.25
CA PRO A 129 -3.09 -5.87 -3.55
C PRO A 129 -2.73 -4.58 -4.31
N VAL A 130 -1.79 -4.62 -5.25
CA VAL A 130 -1.44 -3.45 -6.09
C VAL A 130 -2.63 -2.97 -6.92
N PHE A 131 -3.56 -3.85 -7.31
CA PHE A 131 -4.81 -3.42 -7.97
C PHE A 131 -5.65 -2.48 -7.09
N ALA A 132 -5.62 -2.65 -5.77
CA ALA A 132 -6.32 -1.74 -4.87
C ALA A 132 -5.67 -0.35 -4.83
N LEU A 133 -4.35 -0.27 -5.01
CA LEU A 133 -3.66 1.02 -5.18
C LEU A 133 -4.10 1.71 -6.49
N VAL A 134 -4.29 0.94 -7.56
CA VAL A 134 -4.84 1.48 -8.83
C VAL A 134 -6.25 2.01 -8.62
N PHE A 135 -7.13 1.25 -7.95
CA PHE A 135 -8.48 1.70 -7.64
C PHE A 135 -8.48 2.93 -6.74
N ALA A 136 -7.67 2.96 -5.69
CA ALA A 136 -7.51 4.13 -4.84
C ALA A 136 -7.07 5.38 -5.62
N LEU A 137 -6.13 5.22 -6.56
CA LEU A 137 -5.69 6.31 -7.44
C LEU A 137 -6.83 6.84 -8.31
N ILE A 138 -7.60 5.94 -8.93
CA ILE A 138 -8.76 6.31 -9.76
C ILE A 138 -9.81 7.04 -8.92
N VAL A 139 -10.11 6.54 -7.72
CA VAL A 139 -11.07 7.16 -6.80
C VAL A 139 -10.63 8.56 -6.42
N ILE A 140 -9.36 8.74 -6.05
CA ILE A 140 -8.80 10.05 -5.70
C ILE A 140 -8.88 11.02 -6.88
N ALA A 141 -8.47 10.58 -8.07
CA ALA A 141 -8.54 11.41 -9.28
C ALA A 141 -9.97 11.83 -9.64
N ALA A 142 -10.94 10.93 -9.46
CA ALA A 142 -12.35 11.23 -9.67
C ALA A 142 -12.92 12.18 -8.61
N ILE A 143 -12.45 12.08 -7.36
CA ILE A 143 -12.82 13.02 -6.29
C ILE A 143 -12.33 14.44 -6.63
N ASP A 144 -11.09 14.59 -7.10
CA ASP A 144 -10.57 15.89 -7.55
C ASP A 144 -11.37 16.45 -8.72
N TRP A 145 -11.63 15.62 -9.74
CA TRP A 145 -12.48 16.03 -10.86
C TRP A 145 -13.87 16.49 -10.39
N ALA A 146 -14.50 15.76 -9.46
CA ALA A 146 -15.81 16.13 -8.92
C ALA A 146 -15.75 17.45 -8.12
N ARG A 147 -14.66 17.72 -7.41
CA ARG A 147 -14.46 18.96 -6.65
C ARG A 147 -14.32 20.19 -7.55
N GLU A 148 -13.69 20.02 -8.71
CA GLU A 148 -13.47 21.09 -9.68
C GLU A 148 -14.70 21.35 -10.57
N ASN A 149 -15.43 20.30 -10.94
CA ASN A 149 -16.46 20.39 -11.98
C ASN A 149 -17.90 20.39 -11.45
N LEU A 150 -18.14 20.01 -10.18
CA LEU A 150 -19.48 19.88 -9.61
C LEU A 150 -19.68 20.75 -8.38
N GLN A 151 -20.94 21.12 -8.11
CA GLN A 151 -21.31 21.95 -6.97
C GLN A 151 -22.54 21.40 -6.23
N GLY A 152 -22.70 21.82 -4.97
CA GLY A 152 -23.83 21.41 -4.13
C GLY A 152 -23.87 19.90 -3.87
N ILE A 153 -25.08 19.33 -3.90
CA ILE A 153 -25.35 17.92 -3.60
C ILE A 153 -24.72 16.98 -4.63
N SER A 154 -24.68 17.38 -5.91
CA SER A 154 -24.14 16.56 -7.01
C SER A 154 -22.67 16.16 -6.78
N LYS A 155 -21.85 17.11 -6.30
CA LYS A 155 -20.45 16.88 -5.94
C LYS A 155 -20.32 15.77 -4.89
N TRP A 156 -21.06 15.89 -3.79
CA TRP A 156 -21.00 14.93 -2.69
C TRP A 156 -21.55 13.57 -3.09
N ALA A 157 -22.61 13.54 -3.90
CA ALA A 157 -23.16 12.30 -4.45
C ALA A 157 -22.13 11.54 -5.29
N VAL A 158 -21.41 12.22 -6.17
CA VAL A 158 -20.35 11.60 -7.01
C VAL A 158 -19.17 11.12 -6.16
N ILE A 159 -18.72 11.91 -5.18
CA ILE A 159 -17.63 11.52 -4.28
C ILE A 159 -17.99 10.23 -3.51
N VAL A 160 -19.20 10.17 -2.95
CA VAL A 160 -19.69 8.99 -2.23
C VAL A 160 -19.83 7.81 -3.17
N LEU A 161 -20.44 8.00 -4.35
CA LEU A 161 -20.66 6.94 -5.33
C LEU A 161 -19.35 6.32 -5.80
N VAL A 162 -18.36 7.14 -6.16
CA VAL A 162 -17.06 6.64 -6.65
C VAL A 162 -16.28 5.95 -5.54
N SER A 163 -16.35 6.46 -4.30
CA SER A 163 -15.72 5.81 -3.14
C SER A 163 -16.34 4.44 -2.87
N ILE A 164 -17.68 4.35 -2.88
CA ILE A 164 -18.40 3.07 -2.74
C ILE A 164 -18.07 2.14 -3.90
N ALA A 165 -18.02 2.64 -5.13
CA ALA A 165 -17.68 1.83 -6.31
C ALA A 165 -16.27 1.23 -6.19
N GLY A 166 -15.26 2.02 -5.78
CA GLY A 166 -13.90 1.53 -5.57
C GLY A 166 -13.82 0.45 -4.48
N LEU A 167 -14.50 0.66 -3.35
CA LEU A 167 -14.57 -0.32 -2.25
C LEU A 167 -15.31 -1.60 -2.69
N ALA A 168 -16.44 -1.45 -3.38
CA ALA A 168 -17.23 -2.57 -3.89
C ALA A 168 -16.43 -3.40 -4.90
N TRP A 169 -15.71 -2.76 -5.82
CA TRP A 169 -14.86 -3.45 -6.79
C TRP A 169 -13.73 -4.23 -6.10
N SER A 170 -13.11 -3.64 -5.08
CA SER A 170 -12.10 -4.32 -4.26
C SER A 170 -12.64 -5.55 -3.53
N LEU A 171 -13.90 -5.52 -3.11
CA LEU A 171 -14.57 -6.66 -2.48
C LEU A 171 -14.93 -7.73 -3.52
N LEU A 172 -15.56 -7.34 -4.62
CA LEU A 172 -16.02 -8.26 -5.68
C LEU A 172 -14.88 -9.01 -6.35
N LEU A 173 -13.73 -8.37 -6.54
CA LEU A 173 -12.54 -8.98 -7.13
C LEU A 173 -11.62 -9.62 -6.08
N HIS A 174 -12.02 -9.68 -4.80
CA HIS A 174 -11.19 -10.23 -3.72
C HIS A 174 -9.75 -9.69 -3.71
N VAL A 175 -9.60 -8.37 -3.91
CA VAL A 175 -8.27 -7.76 -4.06
C VAL A 175 -7.51 -7.80 -2.74
N GLY A 176 -6.37 -8.48 -2.75
CA GLY A 176 -5.54 -8.69 -1.59
C GLY A 176 -6.24 -9.48 -0.49
N LEU A 177 -7.17 -10.37 -0.85
CA LEU A 177 -7.82 -11.26 0.10
C LEU A 177 -6.80 -12.28 0.63
N ARG A 178 -6.53 -12.23 1.93
CA ARG A 178 -5.65 -13.16 2.65
C ARG A 178 -6.45 -14.00 3.63
N GLN A 179 -6.21 -15.31 3.60
CA GLN A 179 -6.82 -16.31 4.49
C GLN A 179 -8.36 -16.29 4.51
N GLY A 180 -9.00 -15.74 3.47
CA GLY A 180 -10.47 -15.60 3.40
C GLY A 180 -11.08 -14.58 4.39
N MET A 181 -10.25 -13.87 5.17
CA MET A 181 -10.72 -13.00 6.26
C MET A 181 -10.30 -11.54 6.06
N PHE A 182 -9.06 -11.30 5.62
CA PHE A 182 -8.51 -9.95 5.54
C PHE A 182 -8.48 -9.46 4.10
N ASN A 183 -9.36 -8.51 3.76
CA ASN A 183 -9.35 -7.84 2.46
C ASN A 183 -8.44 -6.60 2.54
N MET A 184 -7.17 -6.77 2.15
CA MET A 184 -6.21 -5.66 2.13
C MET A 184 -6.65 -4.54 1.20
N GLY A 185 -7.33 -4.84 0.11
CA GLY A 185 -7.69 -3.83 -0.88
C GLY A 185 -8.65 -2.78 -0.34
N VAL A 186 -9.66 -3.19 0.43
CA VAL A 186 -10.58 -2.27 1.11
C VAL A 186 -9.83 -1.36 2.08
N LEU A 187 -8.92 -1.92 2.88
CA LEU A 187 -8.14 -1.14 3.83
C LEU A 187 -7.16 -0.18 3.14
N LEU A 188 -6.52 -0.61 2.04
CA LEU A 188 -5.65 0.24 1.22
C LEU A 188 -6.41 1.45 0.68
N ILE A 189 -7.60 1.23 0.10
CA ILE A 189 -8.44 2.31 -0.42
C ILE A 189 -8.91 3.22 0.72
N GLY A 190 -9.40 2.66 1.83
CA GLY A 190 -9.87 3.41 2.99
C GLY A 190 -8.77 4.29 3.59
N MET A 191 -7.57 3.75 3.78
CA MET A 191 -6.40 4.50 4.26
C MET A 191 -5.99 5.59 3.29
N ALA A 192 -5.95 5.30 1.98
CA ALA A 192 -5.64 6.30 0.96
C ALA A 192 -6.64 7.46 0.98
N LEU A 193 -7.93 7.18 1.15
CA LEU A 193 -8.97 8.20 1.27
C LEU A 193 -8.80 9.06 2.53
N VAL A 194 -8.50 8.44 3.68
CA VAL A 194 -8.22 9.18 4.93
C VAL A 194 -7.01 10.09 4.75
N PHE A 195 -5.89 9.56 4.24
CA PHE A 195 -4.68 10.35 4.01
C PHE A 195 -4.88 11.47 3.00
N TYR A 196 -5.65 11.23 1.94
CA TYR A 196 -5.93 12.25 0.94
C TYR A 196 -6.87 13.34 1.46
N ALA A 197 -7.95 12.98 2.16
CA ALA A 197 -9.01 13.91 2.56
C ALA A 197 -8.64 14.75 3.79
N MET A 198 -7.81 14.23 4.70
CA MET A 198 -7.56 14.84 6.02
C MET A 198 -6.16 15.42 6.17
N ASP A 199 -5.40 15.50 5.09
CA ASP A 199 -3.99 15.92 5.14
C ASP A 199 -3.74 17.29 5.79
N ALA A 200 -4.67 18.24 5.63
CA ALA A 200 -4.58 19.55 6.29
C ALA A 200 -4.58 19.47 7.83
N HIS A 201 -5.06 18.35 8.40
CA HIS A 201 -5.19 18.13 9.84
C HIS A 201 -4.44 16.87 10.25
N GLU A 202 -3.10 16.95 10.31
CA GLU A 202 -2.23 15.78 10.50
C GLU A 202 -2.61 14.91 11.71
N ASN A 203 -2.90 15.52 12.87
CA ASN A 203 -3.24 14.76 14.09
C ASN A 203 -4.55 13.99 13.93
N THR A 204 -5.58 14.64 13.38
CA THR A 204 -6.87 14.00 13.11
C THR A 204 -6.73 12.91 12.05
N MET A 205 -5.95 13.16 10.99
CA MET A 205 -5.65 12.18 9.94
C MET A 205 -4.99 10.92 10.53
N MET A 206 -3.94 11.08 11.35
CA MET A 206 -3.22 9.96 11.96
C MET A 206 -4.09 9.19 12.95
N MET A 207 -4.92 9.89 13.75
CA MET A 207 -5.85 9.24 14.67
C MET A 207 -6.94 8.46 13.93
N THR A 208 -7.58 9.05 12.91
CA THR A 208 -8.60 8.38 12.10
C THR A 208 -8.02 7.18 11.35
N ALA A 209 -6.84 7.31 10.75
CA ALA A 209 -6.15 6.20 10.11
C ALA A 209 -5.79 5.10 11.11
N GLY A 210 -5.31 5.45 12.31
CA GLY A 210 -4.99 4.50 13.37
C GLY A 210 -6.21 3.71 13.83
N VAL A 211 -7.35 4.39 14.05
CA VAL A 211 -8.62 3.74 14.41
C VAL A 211 -9.12 2.85 13.28
N LEU A 212 -9.11 3.32 12.02
CA LEU A 212 -9.48 2.51 10.86
C LEU A 212 -8.61 1.26 10.75
N GLY A 213 -7.31 1.41 10.97
CA GLY A 213 -6.36 0.30 11.03
C GLY A 213 -6.80 -0.71 12.07
N ALA A 214 -6.98 -0.27 13.32
CA ALA A 214 -7.34 -1.10 14.47
C ALA A 214 -8.69 -1.83 14.30
N VAL A 215 -9.67 -1.21 13.63
CA VAL A 215 -10.98 -1.83 13.31
C VAL A 215 -10.81 -3.04 12.40
N PHE A 216 -9.85 -2.99 11.47
CA PHE A 216 -9.51 -4.16 10.67
C PHE A 216 -8.65 -5.12 11.50
N PHE A 217 -7.48 -4.69 11.95
CA PHE A 217 -6.56 -5.42 12.83
C PHE A 217 -5.56 -4.47 13.51
N ILE A 218 -4.95 -4.88 14.62
CA ILE A 218 -4.03 -4.00 15.37
C ILE A 218 -2.75 -3.63 14.58
N MET A 219 -2.25 -4.49 13.68
CA MET A 219 -0.98 -4.29 12.98
C MET A 219 -0.98 -3.15 11.94
N PRO A 220 -2.05 -2.94 11.16
CA PRO A 220 -2.21 -1.71 10.40
C PRO A 220 -2.13 -0.43 11.26
N ALA A 221 -2.67 -0.42 12.49
CA ALA A 221 -2.55 0.75 13.36
C ALA A 221 -1.08 1.01 13.77
N VAL A 222 -0.28 -0.04 13.99
CA VAL A 222 1.17 0.08 14.19
C VAL A 222 1.85 0.73 12.99
N GLY A 223 1.44 0.38 11.77
CA GLY A 223 1.99 0.98 10.55
C GLY A 223 1.70 2.47 10.44
N VAL A 224 0.50 2.90 10.87
CA VAL A 224 0.14 4.32 10.98
C VAL A 224 1.00 5.01 12.06
N ALA A 225 1.26 4.36 13.19
CA ALA A 225 2.13 4.91 14.23
C ALA A 225 3.58 5.08 13.74
N MET A 226 4.12 4.13 12.97
CA MET A 226 5.42 4.29 12.31
C MET A 226 5.41 5.48 11.35
N LEU A 227 4.34 5.61 10.57
CA LEU A 227 4.16 6.69 9.61
C LEU A 227 4.05 8.07 10.28
N HIS A 228 3.62 8.16 11.54
CA HIS A 228 3.61 9.43 12.29
C HIS A 228 5.02 10.01 12.47
N THR A 229 6.05 9.17 12.48
CA THR A 229 7.46 9.59 12.59
C THR A 229 8.08 9.98 11.24
N ARG A 230 7.30 10.06 10.16
CA ARG A 230 7.84 10.37 8.83
C ARG A 230 8.33 11.81 8.70
N ARG A 231 9.22 12.00 7.74
CA ARG A 231 9.70 13.29 7.23
C ARG A 231 9.27 13.45 5.79
N ASP A 232 9.01 14.69 5.41
CA ASP A 232 8.67 15.09 4.05
C ASP A 232 9.91 15.26 3.16
N GLU A 233 10.83 14.31 3.27
CA GLU A 233 12.05 14.24 2.46
C GLU A 233 12.02 12.94 1.64
N LEU A 234 12.44 13.00 0.38
CA LEU A 234 12.53 11.80 -0.47
C LEU A 234 13.59 10.83 0.07
N GLY A 235 14.77 11.34 0.42
CA GLY A 235 15.91 10.53 0.87
C GLY A 235 16.53 9.65 -0.21
N TYR A 236 16.29 9.94 -1.50
CA TYR A 236 16.94 9.22 -2.61
C TYR A 236 18.33 9.79 -2.88
N ARG A 237 19.34 8.91 -2.94
CA ARG A 237 20.67 9.27 -3.44
C ARG A 237 20.71 9.41 -4.96
N HIS A 238 19.89 8.65 -5.67
CA HIS A 238 19.88 8.65 -7.14
C HIS A 238 18.46 8.57 -7.72
N ALA A 239 18.25 9.19 -8.89
CA ALA A 239 16.94 9.23 -9.55
C ALA A 239 16.43 7.85 -10.00
N TRP A 240 17.33 6.88 -10.21
CA TRP A 240 16.99 5.51 -10.60
C TRP A 240 16.47 4.65 -9.44
N THR A 241 16.70 5.06 -8.18
CA THR A 241 16.26 4.34 -6.98
C THR A 241 14.75 4.10 -6.98
N LYS A 242 13.96 4.99 -7.60
CA LYS A 242 12.50 4.79 -7.73
C LYS A 242 12.14 3.51 -8.50
N TRP A 243 12.88 3.19 -9.57
CA TRP A 243 12.63 2.04 -10.43
C TRP A 243 12.97 0.72 -9.74
N VAL A 244 13.96 0.74 -8.85
CA VAL A 244 14.29 -0.41 -7.99
C VAL A 244 13.07 -0.82 -7.18
N PHE A 245 12.39 0.13 -6.54
CA PHE A 245 11.20 -0.18 -5.74
C PHE A 245 10.03 -0.73 -6.56
N TYR A 246 9.89 -0.33 -7.83
CA TYR A 246 8.90 -0.95 -8.73
C TYR A 246 9.27 -2.40 -9.04
N ALA A 247 10.55 -2.69 -9.30
CA ALA A 247 11.00 -4.06 -9.57
C ALA A 247 11.02 -4.96 -8.33
N LEU A 248 11.30 -4.40 -7.15
CA LEU A 248 11.45 -5.15 -5.91
C LEU A 248 10.21 -5.97 -5.57
N TYR A 249 9.01 -5.44 -5.81
CA TYR A 249 7.76 -6.14 -5.49
C TYR A 249 7.59 -7.46 -6.26
N PRO A 250 7.50 -7.47 -7.61
CA PRO A 250 7.37 -8.71 -8.38
C PRO A 250 8.57 -9.64 -8.21
N VAL A 251 9.79 -9.10 -8.10
CA VAL A 251 11.01 -9.91 -7.90
C VAL A 251 10.97 -10.61 -6.54
N THR A 252 10.54 -9.94 -5.48
CA THR A 252 10.44 -10.56 -4.14
C THR A 252 9.43 -11.70 -4.15
N LEU A 253 8.25 -11.49 -4.74
CA LEU A 253 7.24 -12.54 -4.87
C LEU A 253 7.75 -13.74 -5.67
N LEU A 254 8.39 -13.48 -6.81
CA LEU A 254 8.91 -14.53 -7.69
C LEU A 254 10.02 -15.33 -7.01
N LEU A 255 11.00 -14.66 -6.38
CA LEU A 255 12.10 -15.32 -5.67
C LEU A 255 11.60 -16.19 -4.50
N CYS A 256 10.55 -15.74 -3.81
CA CYS A 256 9.94 -16.51 -2.73
C CYS A 256 9.06 -17.66 -3.24
N ALA A 257 8.43 -17.52 -4.41
CA ALA A 257 7.55 -18.55 -4.97
C ALA A 257 8.31 -19.69 -5.67
N LEU A 258 9.43 -19.40 -6.34
CA LEU A 258 10.21 -20.40 -7.10
C LEU A 258 10.61 -21.67 -6.33
N PRO A 259 10.99 -21.64 -5.04
CA PRO A 259 11.39 -22.83 -4.29
C PRO A 259 10.23 -23.77 -3.93
N VAL A 260 8.98 -23.34 -4.11
CA VAL A 260 7.77 -23.99 -3.59
C VAL A 260 6.92 -24.63 -4.70
N ILE A 261 7.24 -24.35 -5.96
CA ILE A 261 6.60 -24.90 -7.17
C ILE A 261 7.44 -26.05 -7.72
#